data_AF-A0A938P1Q9-F1
#
_entry.id   AF-A0A938P1Q9-F1
#
_cell.length_a   1.000
_cell.length_b   1.000
_cell.length_c   1.000
_cell.angle_alpha   90.00
_cell.angle_beta   90.00
_cell.angle_gamma   90.00
#
_symmetry.space_group_name_H-M   'P 1'
#
loop_
_entity.id
_entity.type
_entity.pdbx_description
1 polymer ?
#
loop_
_entity_poly.entity_id
_entity_poly.type
_entity_poly.pdbx_seq_one_letter_code
_entity_poly.pdbx_strand_id
1 'polypeptide(L)'
;MDTQLSRPTSVAIIGWASVLASGIMILVNIGSLVSYGMYETIDLNLPMVSQYVPQALNDVLEMYRYSRLWTVYGIFYFLFVLLAGIQLLRLRAWGRTALEIACWIGLFNAVVDTWLSYAIWENMQEVWTAVMRGLGGGRYSYLNPLGFITIIAGFFMWVIPCAGMIFFLRTRKIRESVSLQ
;
A
#
# COMPACT_ATOMS: atom_id res chain seq x y z
N MET A 1 21.22 16.04 38.33
CA MET A 1 21.92 16.21 37.04
C MET A 1 21.20 15.29 36.07
N ASP A 2 20.16 15.81 35.42
CA ASP A 2 19.41 15.03 34.43
C ASP A 2 20.31 14.83 33.23
N THR A 3 20.90 13.64 33.11
CA THR A 3 21.49 13.20 31.85
C THR A 3 20.35 13.09 30.85
N GLN A 4 20.07 14.18 30.12
CA GLN A 4 19.28 14.13 28.90
C GLN A 4 20.01 13.17 27.96
N LEU A 5 19.60 11.90 27.98
CA LEU A 5 20.00 10.91 27.00
C LEU A 5 19.63 11.47 25.63
N SER A 6 20.62 12.02 24.93
CA SER A 6 20.40 12.58 23.61
C SER A 6 19.85 11.47 22.73
N ARG A 7 18.66 11.69 22.15
CA ARG A 7 18.03 10.71 21.26
C ARG A 7 19.04 10.36 20.15
N PRO A 8 19.34 9.06 19.91
CA PRO A 8 20.22 8.68 18.82
C PRO A 8 19.68 9.21 17.49
N THR A 9 20.52 9.84 16.68
CA THR A 9 20.12 10.45 15.39
C THR A 9 19.35 9.48 14.51
N SER A 10 19.73 8.20 14.52
CA SER A 10 19.07 7.16 13.75
C SER A 10 17.65 6.83 14.20
N VAL A 11 17.36 6.90 15.51
CA VAL A 11 15.99 6.74 16.06
C VAL A 11 15.14 7.95 15.63
N ALA A 12 15.71 9.14 15.65
CA ALA A 12 15.03 10.35 15.22
C ALA A 12 14.66 10.30 13.73
N ILE A 13 15.61 9.93 12.85
CA ILE A 13 15.39 9.83 11.41
C ILE A 13 14.27 8.83 11.10
N ILE A 14 14.33 7.63 11.67
CA ILE A 14 13.34 6.58 11.36
C ILE A 14 11.98 6.89 11.95
N GLY A 15 11.94 7.38 13.20
CA GLY A 15 10.69 7.77 13.83
C GLY A 15 9.98 8.86 13.03
N TRP A 16 10.69 9.90 12.61
CA TRP A 16 10.11 10.96 11.78
C TRP A 16 9.75 10.48 10.36
N ALA A 17 10.59 9.67 9.72
CA ALA A 17 10.27 9.10 8.41
C ALA A 17 8.98 8.26 8.46
N SER A 18 8.82 7.45 9.51
CA SER A 18 7.62 6.63 9.72
C SER A 18 6.38 7.50 9.94
N VAL A 19 6.49 8.53 10.77
CA VAL A 19 5.40 9.48 11.05
C VAL A 19 4.98 10.24 9.79
N LEU A 20 5.95 10.78 9.04
CA LEU A 20 5.68 11.53 7.81
C LEU A 20 5.09 10.64 6.73
N ALA A 21 5.68 9.48 6.46
CA ALA A 21 5.17 8.56 5.45
C ALA A 21 3.76 8.09 5.80
N SER A 22 3.50 7.74 7.05
CA SER A 22 2.16 7.34 7.51
C SER A 22 1.15 8.48 7.40
N GLY A 23 1.54 9.70 7.79
CA GLY A 23 0.68 10.89 7.67
C GLY A 23 0.27 11.15 6.23
N ILE A 24 1.22 11.10 5.28
CA ILE A 24 0.94 11.23 3.85
C ILE A 24 0.02 10.10 3.38
N MET A 25 0.31 8.85 3.74
CA MET A 25 -0.49 7.71 3.30
C MET A 25 -1.91 7.75 3.86
N ILE A 26 -2.12 8.20 5.10
CA ILE A 26 -3.47 8.41 5.65
C ILE A 26 -4.23 9.44 4.80
N LEU A 27 -3.61 10.57 4.45
CA LEU A 27 -4.24 11.59 3.60
C LEU A 27 -4.58 11.05 2.21
N VAL A 28 -3.68 10.27 1.60
CA VAL A 28 -3.92 9.63 0.31
C VAL A 28 -5.11 8.66 0.39
N ASN A 29 -5.19 7.84 1.43
CA ASN A 29 -6.31 6.91 1.61
C ASN A 29 -7.63 7.64 1.89
N ILE A 30 -7.63 8.69 2.71
CA ILE A 30 -8.83 9.52 2.92
C ILE A 30 -9.26 10.18 1.60
N GLY A 31 -8.31 10.73 0.83
CA GLY A 31 -8.58 11.30 -0.49
C GLY A 31 -9.22 10.28 -1.43
N SER A 32 -8.70 9.06 -1.45
CA SER A 32 -9.27 7.95 -2.22
C SER A 32 -10.71 7.61 -1.81
N LEU A 33 -11.02 7.58 -0.50
CA LEU A 33 -12.41 7.40 -0.01
C LEU A 33 -13.34 8.52 -0.47
N VAL A 34 -12.89 9.77 -0.44
CA VAL A 34 -13.68 10.91 -0.92
C VAL A 34 -13.92 10.79 -2.43
N SER A 35 -12.89 10.44 -3.20
CA SER A 35 -13.03 10.21 -4.64
C SER A 35 -14.04 9.09 -4.95
N TYR A 36 -14.04 7.98 -4.20
CA TYR A 36 -15.04 6.92 -4.36
C TYR A 36 -16.48 7.43 -4.15
N GLY A 37 -16.71 8.26 -3.14
CA GLY A 37 -18.03 8.88 -2.93
C GLY A 37 -18.50 9.73 -4.11
N MET A 38 -17.58 10.37 -4.84
CA MET A 38 -17.90 11.12 -6.05
C MET A 38 -18.17 10.22 -7.26
N TYR A 39 -17.44 9.10 -7.40
CA TYR A 39 -17.71 8.13 -8.47
C TYR A 39 -19.06 7.44 -8.31
N GLU A 40 -19.47 7.06 -7.09
CA GLU A 40 -20.81 6.53 -6.82
C GLU A 40 -21.93 7.50 -7.26
N THR A 41 -21.70 8.82 -7.21
CA THR A 41 -22.65 9.82 -7.71
C THR A 41 -22.64 10.02 -9.23
N ILE A 42 -21.55 9.67 -9.91
CA ILE A 42 -21.39 9.80 -11.38
C ILE A 42 -21.86 8.53 -12.11
N ASP A 43 -21.83 7.37 -11.44
CA ASP A 43 -22.13 6.04 -12.00
C ASP A 43 -23.62 5.80 -12.33
N LEU A 44 -24.49 6.79 -12.11
CA LEU A 44 -25.93 6.70 -12.44
C LEU A 44 -26.27 7.02 -13.92
N ASN A 45 -25.30 7.35 -14.79
CA ASN A 45 -25.61 7.92 -16.12
C ASN A 45 -24.79 7.41 -17.34
N LEU A 46 -24.11 6.26 -17.27
CA LEU A 46 -23.37 5.72 -18.44
C LEU A 46 -23.98 4.42 -19.04
N PRO A 47 -25.07 4.53 -19.84
CA PRO A 47 -25.78 3.37 -20.41
C PRO A 47 -25.04 2.65 -21.55
N MET A 48 -23.89 3.14 -22.03
CA MET A 48 -23.23 2.58 -23.23
C MET A 48 -22.24 1.42 -22.95
N VAL A 49 -21.80 1.23 -21.71
CA VAL A 49 -20.84 0.16 -21.35
C VAL A 49 -21.56 -1.11 -20.85
N SER A 50 -22.77 -0.96 -20.29
CA SER A 50 -23.54 -2.06 -19.68
C SER A 50 -24.08 -3.09 -20.68
N GLN A 51 -24.24 -2.73 -21.96
CA GLN A 51 -24.83 -3.61 -22.96
C GLN A 51 -23.86 -4.67 -23.53
N TYR A 52 -22.54 -4.47 -23.45
CA TYR A 52 -21.57 -5.34 -24.12
C TYR A 52 -20.71 -6.20 -23.18
N VAL A 53 -20.56 -5.85 -21.90
CA VAL A 53 -19.72 -6.66 -20.98
C VAL A 53 -20.32 -6.77 -19.57
N PRO A 54 -21.39 -7.57 -19.38
CA PRO A 54 -22.04 -7.73 -18.07
C PRO A 54 -21.10 -8.29 -17.00
N GLN A 55 -20.17 -9.17 -17.37
CA GLN A 55 -19.22 -9.81 -16.45
C GLN A 55 -18.13 -8.82 -16.00
N ALA A 56 -17.47 -8.13 -16.94
CA ALA A 56 -16.41 -7.18 -16.60
C ALA A 56 -16.92 -5.97 -15.81
N LEU A 57 -18.19 -5.56 -16.00
CA LEU A 57 -18.79 -4.51 -15.17
C LEU A 57 -18.97 -4.96 -13.71
N ASN A 58 -19.36 -6.22 -13.49
CA ASN A 58 -19.41 -6.82 -12.16
C ASN A 58 -18.02 -6.95 -11.54
N ASP A 59 -17.01 -7.38 -12.31
CA ASP A 59 -15.64 -7.50 -11.83
C ASP A 59 -15.05 -6.13 -11.43
N VAL A 60 -15.36 -5.09 -12.21
CA VAL A 60 -14.97 -3.70 -11.89
C VAL A 60 -15.68 -3.20 -10.63
N LEU A 61 -16.99 -3.43 -10.49
CA LEU A 61 -17.75 -3.06 -9.28
C LEU A 61 -17.26 -3.81 -8.03
N GLU A 62 -16.89 -5.08 -8.18
CA GLU A 62 -16.30 -5.88 -7.09
C GLU A 62 -14.90 -5.38 -6.72
N MET A 63 -14.09 -4.98 -7.70
CA MET A 63 -12.83 -4.28 -7.46
C MET A 63 -13.03 -2.95 -6.74
N TYR A 64 -14.08 -2.18 -7.06
CA TYR A 64 -14.39 -0.94 -6.34
C TYR A 64 -14.73 -1.21 -4.86
N ARG A 65 -15.54 -2.23 -4.57
CA ARG A 65 -15.86 -2.64 -3.19
C ARG A 65 -14.64 -3.13 -2.44
N TYR A 66 -13.83 -3.97 -3.08
CA TYR A 66 -12.58 -4.48 -2.53
C TYR A 66 -11.61 -3.33 -2.24
N SER A 67 -11.45 -2.40 -3.17
CA SER A 67 -10.57 -1.24 -3.03
C SER A 67 -10.99 -0.37 -1.85
N ARG A 68 -12.29 -0.12 -1.66
CA ARG A 68 -12.80 0.65 -0.51
C ARG A 68 -12.46 -0.01 0.83
N LEU A 69 -12.64 -1.32 0.95
CA LEU A 69 -12.23 -2.06 2.16
C LEU A 69 -10.72 -1.98 2.38
N TRP A 70 -9.94 -2.10 1.31
CA TRP A 70 -8.48 -2.00 1.34
C TRP A 70 -8.01 -0.60 1.76
N THR A 71 -8.70 0.46 1.32
CA THR A 71 -8.44 1.84 1.72
C THR A 71 -8.72 2.06 3.21
N VAL A 72 -9.85 1.54 3.72
CA VAL A 72 -10.17 1.62 5.15
C VAL A 72 -9.14 0.88 5.98
N TYR A 73 -8.77 -0.34 5.57
CA TYR A 73 -7.67 -1.09 6.17
C TYR A 73 -6.37 -0.29 6.16
N GLY A 74 -6.02 0.33 5.04
CA GLY A 74 -4.85 1.19 4.88
C GLY A 74 -4.81 2.33 5.91
N ILE A 75 -5.93 3.03 6.13
CA ILE A 75 -6.03 4.09 7.15
C ILE A 75 -5.68 3.54 8.53
N PHE A 76 -6.29 2.44 8.95
CA PHE A 76 -6.01 1.85 10.27
C PHE A 76 -4.56 1.36 10.39
N TYR A 77 -4.04 0.73 9.33
CA TYR A 77 -2.65 0.29 9.29
C TYR A 77 -1.67 1.46 9.44
N PHE A 78 -1.85 2.55 8.67
CA PHE A 78 -0.95 3.71 8.77
C PHE A 78 -1.15 4.51 10.05
N LEU A 79 -2.35 4.52 10.65
CA LEU A 79 -2.55 5.06 12.00
C LEU A 79 -1.75 4.27 13.04
N PHE A 80 -1.73 2.94 12.93
CA PHE A 80 -0.92 2.09 13.79
C PHE A 80 0.58 2.39 13.62
N VAL A 81 1.07 2.48 12.37
CA VAL A 81 2.47 2.85 12.08
C VAL A 81 2.82 4.24 12.62
N LEU A 82 1.92 5.22 12.48
CA LEU A 82 2.10 6.58 12.99
C LEU A 82 2.24 6.59 14.52
N LEU A 83 1.36 5.88 15.22
CA LEU A 83 1.43 5.76 16.69
C LEU A 83 2.72 5.04 17.11
N ALA A 84 3.09 3.96 16.44
CA ALA A 84 4.33 3.24 16.72
C ALA A 84 5.58 4.11 16.46
N GLY A 85 5.57 4.93 15.40
CA GLY A 85 6.60 5.93 15.10
C GLY A 85 6.76 6.99 16.18
N ILE A 86 5.65 7.57 16.66
CA ILE A 86 5.67 8.53 17.77
C ILE A 86 6.24 7.89 19.04
N GLN A 87 5.91 6.62 19.30
CA GLN A 87 6.33 5.94 20.52
C GLN A 87 7.79 5.48 20.45
N LEU A 88 8.28 5.15 19.25
CA LEU A 88 9.70 4.97 18.99
C LEU A 88 10.48 6.27 19.21
N LEU A 89 9.96 7.42 18.75
CA LEU A 89 10.55 8.72 19.07
C LEU A 89 10.59 8.92 20.59
N ARG A 90 9.52 8.60 21.31
CA ARG A 90 9.49 8.64 22.80
C ARG A 90 10.36 7.57 23.48
N LEU A 91 11.23 6.88 22.73
CA LEU A 91 12.18 5.87 23.23
C LEU A 91 11.50 4.71 23.99
N ARG A 92 10.25 4.38 23.65
CA ARG A 92 9.54 3.27 24.29
C ARG A 92 9.77 1.95 23.57
N ALA A 93 10.12 0.91 24.34
CA ALA A 93 10.47 -0.42 23.81
C ALA A 93 9.35 -1.03 22.95
N TRP A 94 8.09 -0.79 23.33
CA TRP A 94 6.94 -1.29 22.59
C TRP A 94 6.79 -0.63 21.21
N GLY A 95 7.21 0.65 21.04
CA GLY A 95 7.13 1.34 19.75
C GLY A 95 8.02 0.69 18.70
N ARG A 96 9.21 0.23 19.10
CA ARG A 96 10.12 -0.57 18.26
C ARG A 96 9.46 -1.88 17.82
N THR A 97 8.90 -2.64 18.76
CA THR A 97 8.26 -3.92 18.49
C THR A 97 7.02 -3.75 17.60
N ALA A 98 6.21 -2.72 17.85
CA ALA A 98 5.04 -2.41 17.03
C ALA A 98 5.42 -2.05 15.58
N LEU A 99 6.46 -1.23 15.38
CA LEU A 99 6.98 -0.94 14.04
C LEU A 99 7.53 -2.18 13.35
N GLU A 100 8.22 -3.06 14.07
CA GLU A 100 8.71 -4.32 13.51
C GLU A 100 7.55 -5.20 13.03
N ILE A 101 6.50 -5.35 13.85
CA ILE A 101 5.26 -6.05 13.47
C ILE A 101 4.61 -5.39 12.24
N ALA A 102 4.52 -4.06 12.23
CA ALA A 102 3.96 -3.34 11.09
C ALA A 102 4.76 -3.61 9.81
N CYS A 103 6.09 -3.60 9.85
CA CYS A 103 6.91 -3.94 8.69
C CYS A 103 6.67 -5.36 8.20
N TRP A 104 6.48 -6.35 9.09
CA TRP A 104 6.13 -7.72 8.69
C TRP A 104 4.76 -7.78 8.01
N ILE A 105 3.76 -7.09 8.56
CA ILE A 105 2.44 -6.97 7.95
C ILE A 105 2.56 -6.29 6.57
N GLY A 106 3.36 -5.22 6.46
CA GLY A 106 3.65 -4.53 5.21
C GLY A 106 4.29 -5.42 4.16
N LEU A 107 5.25 -6.28 4.54
CA LEU A 107 5.84 -7.27 3.64
C LEU A 107 4.81 -8.29 3.15
N PHE A 108 3.95 -8.78 4.04
CA PHE A 108 2.87 -9.69 3.67
C PHE A 108 1.88 -9.01 2.71
N ASN A 109 1.50 -7.76 3.01
CA ASN A 109 0.65 -6.96 2.13
C ASN A 109 1.28 -6.75 0.75
N ALA A 110 2.60 -6.49 0.67
CA ALA A 110 3.28 -6.34 -0.61
C ALA A 110 3.15 -7.60 -1.48
N VAL A 111 3.21 -8.80 -0.88
CA VAL A 111 3.00 -10.07 -1.60
C VAL A 111 1.56 -10.19 -2.09
N VAL A 112 0.58 -9.94 -1.20
CA VAL A 112 -0.85 -10.02 -1.55
C VAL A 112 -1.22 -9.00 -2.63
N ASP A 113 -0.75 -7.76 -2.50
CA ASP A 113 -1.02 -6.66 -3.43
C ASP A 113 -0.38 -6.91 -4.79
N THR A 114 0.82 -7.50 -4.82
CA THR A 114 1.49 -7.92 -6.06
C THR A 114 0.72 -9.03 -6.75
N TRP A 115 0.27 -10.04 -6.00
CA TRP A 115 -0.54 -11.13 -6.52
C TRP A 115 -1.85 -10.63 -7.12
N LEU A 116 -2.57 -9.79 -6.37
CA LEU A 116 -3.82 -9.18 -6.85
C LEU A 116 -3.58 -8.32 -8.07
N SER A 117 -2.60 -7.41 -8.03
CA SER A 117 -2.26 -6.56 -9.16
C SER A 117 -1.89 -7.36 -10.41
N TYR A 118 -1.21 -8.51 -10.26
CA TYR A 118 -0.92 -9.42 -11.36
C TYR A 118 -2.19 -10.05 -11.95
N ALA A 119 -3.08 -10.57 -11.11
CA ALA A 119 -4.36 -11.13 -11.55
C ALA A 119 -5.24 -10.09 -12.26
N ILE A 120 -5.29 -8.85 -11.75
CA ILE A 120 -5.98 -7.73 -12.40
C ILE A 120 -5.35 -7.44 -13.77
N TRP A 121 -4.03 -7.35 -13.83
CA TRP A 121 -3.31 -7.06 -15.06
C TRP A 121 -3.55 -8.14 -16.12
N GLU A 122 -3.53 -9.43 -15.74
CA GLU A 122 -3.81 -10.57 -16.60
C GLU A 122 -5.24 -10.50 -17.16
N ASN A 123 -6.26 -10.30 -16.31
CA ASN A 123 -7.65 -10.14 -16.75
C ASN A 123 -7.82 -8.96 -17.71
N MET A 124 -7.14 -7.83 -17.46
CA MET A 124 -7.17 -6.69 -18.39
C MET A 124 -6.52 -7.01 -19.74
N GLN A 125 -5.44 -7.82 -19.78
CA GLN A 125 -4.87 -8.28 -21.05
C GLN A 125 -5.87 -9.10 -21.85
N GLU A 126 -6.60 -10.01 -21.20
CA GLU A 126 -7.58 -10.88 -21.85
C GLU A 126 -8.74 -10.10 -22.44
N VAL A 127 -9.34 -9.20 -21.64
CA VAL A 127 -10.44 -8.33 -22.08
C VAL A 127 -10.00 -7.46 -23.25
N TRP A 128 -8.84 -6.82 -23.15
CA TRP A 128 -8.35 -5.95 -24.22
C TRP A 128 -8.01 -6.72 -25.50
N THR A 129 -7.43 -7.91 -25.36
CA THR A 129 -7.15 -8.80 -26.50
C THR A 129 -8.44 -9.26 -27.18
N ALA A 130 -9.50 -9.57 -26.41
CA ALA A 130 -10.80 -9.93 -26.95
C ALA A 130 -11.44 -8.76 -27.73
N VAL A 131 -11.40 -7.54 -27.17
CA VAL A 131 -11.88 -6.33 -27.86
C VAL A 131 -11.13 -6.08 -29.16
N MET A 132 -9.79 -6.16 -29.15
CA MET A 132 -8.98 -5.92 -30.35
C MET A 132 -9.21 -6.96 -31.43
N ARG A 133 -9.42 -8.25 -31.07
CA ARG A 133 -9.83 -9.29 -32.01
C ARG A 133 -11.22 -9.03 -32.61
N GLY A 134 -12.17 -8.56 -31.79
CA GLY A 134 -13.52 -8.20 -32.22
C GLY A 134 -13.56 -7.03 -33.21
N LEU A 135 -12.59 -6.10 -33.11
CA LEU A 135 -12.45 -4.94 -34.01
C LEU A 135 -11.71 -5.24 -35.32
N GLY A 136 -11.46 -6.51 -35.64
CA GLY A 136 -10.72 -6.91 -36.84
C GLY A 136 -9.20 -6.73 -36.73
N GLY A 137 -8.68 -6.44 -35.53
CA GLY A 137 -7.26 -6.46 -35.24
C GLY A 137 -6.71 -7.89 -35.38
N GLY A 138 -5.53 -8.01 -36.01
CA GLY A 138 -4.87 -9.30 -36.24
C GLY A 138 -4.60 -10.10 -34.95
N ARG A 139 -4.11 -11.34 -35.11
CA ARG A 139 -3.85 -12.35 -34.05
C ARG A 139 -2.83 -11.96 -32.95
N TYR A 140 -2.51 -10.69 -32.77
CA TYR A 140 -1.58 -10.24 -31.75
C TYR A 140 -2.29 -10.17 -30.39
N SER A 141 -1.84 -10.98 -29.44
CA SER A 141 -2.19 -10.80 -28.04
C SER A 141 -1.62 -9.45 -27.58
N TYR A 142 -2.47 -8.61 -27.01
CA TYR A 142 -1.99 -7.39 -26.37
C TYR A 142 -1.19 -7.79 -25.13
N LEU A 143 -0.04 -7.16 -24.96
CA LEU A 143 0.80 -7.30 -23.78
C LEU A 143 1.11 -5.90 -23.31
N ASN A 144 0.72 -5.55 -22.08
CA ASN A 144 1.02 -4.27 -21.45
C ASN A 144 2.27 -4.41 -20.55
N PRO A 145 3.49 -4.34 -21.10
CA PRO A 145 4.71 -4.50 -20.31
C PRO A 145 4.86 -3.40 -19.26
N LEU A 146 4.28 -2.21 -19.49
CA LEU A 146 4.34 -1.11 -18.51
C LEU A 146 3.59 -1.48 -17.23
N GLY A 147 2.40 -2.08 -17.34
CA GLY A 147 1.65 -2.57 -16.19
C GLY A 147 2.45 -3.59 -15.37
N PHE A 148 3.08 -4.55 -16.05
CA PHE A 148 3.92 -5.55 -15.38
C PHE A 148 5.15 -4.92 -14.69
N ILE A 149 5.83 -3.98 -15.34
CA ILE A 149 6.95 -3.23 -14.74
C ILE A 149 6.49 -2.46 -13.50
N THR A 150 5.32 -1.82 -13.55
CA THR A 150 4.79 -1.08 -12.38
C THR A 150 4.50 -1.98 -11.19
N ILE A 151 4.03 -3.21 -11.42
CA ILE A 151 3.80 -4.21 -10.37
C ILE A 151 5.12 -4.59 -9.69
N ILE A 152 6.14 -4.91 -10.49
CA ILE A 152 7.47 -5.27 -9.97
C ILE A 152 8.09 -4.10 -9.20
N ALA A 153 8.03 -2.89 -9.78
CA ALA A 153 8.57 -1.69 -9.15
C ALA A 153 7.85 -1.40 -7.82
N GLY A 154 6.51 -1.52 -7.80
CA GLY A 154 5.70 -1.35 -6.60
C GLY A 154 6.08 -2.34 -5.50
N PHE A 155 6.27 -3.63 -5.85
CA PHE A 155 6.71 -4.65 -4.90
C PHE A 155 8.04 -4.27 -4.24
N PHE A 156 9.07 -3.96 -5.03
CA PHE A 156 10.39 -3.63 -4.47
C PHE A 156 10.39 -2.30 -3.71
N MET A 157 9.59 -1.32 -4.14
CA MET A 157 9.41 -0.06 -3.43
C MET A 157 8.85 -0.25 -2.02
N TRP A 158 8.05 -1.30 -1.78
CA TRP A 158 7.55 -1.66 -0.46
C TRP A 158 8.50 -2.59 0.32
N VAL A 159 9.04 -3.61 -0.34
CA VAL A 159 9.84 -4.65 0.32
C VAL A 159 11.18 -4.12 0.82
N ILE A 160 11.88 -3.30 0.02
CA ILE A 160 13.22 -2.82 0.37
C ILE A 160 13.18 -1.96 1.64
N PRO A 161 12.31 -0.93 1.75
CA PRO A 161 12.23 -0.13 2.98
C PRO A 161 11.78 -0.96 4.19
N CYS A 162 10.79 -1.84 4.05
CA CYS A 162 10.31 -2.67 5.16
C CYS A 162 11.39 -3.63 5.67
N ALA A 163 12.09 -4.33 4.77
CA ALA A 163 13.18 -5.23 5.13
C ALA A 163 14.36 -4.47 5.77
N GLY A 164 14.74 -3.32 5.20
CA GLY A 164 15.78 -2.45 5.76
C GLY A 164 15.42 -1.94 7.15
N MET A 165 14.16 -1.57 7.37
CA MET A 165 13.66 -1.11 8.66
C MET A 165 13.64 -2.24 9.70
N ILE A 166 13.24 -3.47 9.34
CA ILE A 166 13.31 -4.63 10.24
C ILE A 166 14.76 -4.91 10.65
N PHE A 167 15.70 -4.97 9.69
CA PHE A 167 17.11 -5.18 9.98
C PHE A 167 17.65 -4.12 10.95
N PHE A 168 17.29 -2.86 10.70
CA PHE A 168 17.70 -1.75 11.53
C PHE A 168 17.11 -1.82 12.95
N LEU A 169 15.80 -2.07 13.09
CA LEU A 169 15.11 -2.18 14.39
C LEU A 169 15.63 -3.35 15.24
N ARG A 170 16.28 -4.35 14.62
CA ARG A 170 16.94 -5.46 15.31
C ARG A 170 18.39 -5.18 15.70
N THR A 171 18.96 -4.06 15.26
CA THR A 171 20.35 -3.70 15.56
C THR A 171 20.52 -3.42 17.05
N ARG A 172 21.60 -3.95 17.65
CA ARG A 172 21.87 -3.88 19.09
C ARG A 172 21.86 -2.44 19.64
N LYS A 173 22.42 -1.48 18.88
CA LYS A 173 22.40 -0.04 19.21
C LYS A 173 21.00 0.51 19.46
N ILE A 174 20.02 0.08 18.66
CA ILE A 174 18.62 0.50 18.83
C ILE A 174 18.02 -0.19 20.04
N ARG A 175 18.23 -1.50 20.17
CA ARG A 175 17.67 -2.27 21.28
C ARG A 175 18.09 -1.70 22.64
N GLU A 176 19.36 -1.37 22.79
CA GLU A 176 19.93 -0.80 24.02
C GLU A 176 19.43 0.63 24.29
N SER A 177 19.24 1.45 23.24
CA SER A 177 18.77 2.84 23.40
C SER A 177 17.31 2.96 23.85
N VAL A 178 16.52 1.91 23.68
CA VAL A 178 15.07 1.90 23.94
C VAL A 178 14.71 1.01 25.15
N SER A 179 15.65 0.19 25.65
CA SER A 179 15.44 -0.70 26.81
C SER A 179 15.88 -0.12 28.15
N LEU A 180 16.48 1.08 28.15
CA LEU A 180 16.99 1.75 29.36
C LEU A 180 15.95 2.68 30.03
N GLN A 181 14.70 2.67 29.55
CA GLN A 181 13.54 3.38 30.10
C GLN A 181 12.38 2.40 30.32
#